data_AF-A0A3N5QQS6-F1
#
_entry.id   AF-A0A3N5QQS6-F1
#
_cell.length_a   1.000
_cell.length_b   1.000
_cell.length_c   1.000
_cell.angle_alpha   90.00
_cell.angle_beta   90.00
_cell.angle_gamma   90.00
#
_symmetry.space_group_name_H-M   'P 1'
#
loop_
_entity.id
_entity.type
_entity.pdbx_description
1 polymer ?
#
loop_
_entity_poly.entity_id
_entity_poly.type
_entity_poly.pdbx_seq_one_letter_code
_entity_poly.pdbx_strand_id
1 'polypeptide(L)'
;MSIPSVEDVKNTSFISDPVIRNLNITQCYYELSSAMKELGIKPNWCTFATWASKQAGQSIRKEDLTRAFENNFRESPEILFVLEKAGENFGTIKGLPEIKPITESLLKLINPDNVFNKTADAVAIGNRKVFEEIGREFARFLTFFND
;
A
#
# COMPACT_ATOMS: atom_id res chain seq x y z
N MET A 1 -16.79 8.21 19.95
CA MET A 1 -16.28 8.27 18.57
C MET A 1 -17.49 8.46 17.67
N SER A 2 -17.47 9.38 16.71
CA SER A 2 -18.60 9.59 15.81
C SER A 2 -18.72 8.40 14.86
N ILE A 3 -19.94 7.97 14.56
CA ILE A 3 -20.20 6.92 13.57
C ILE A 3 -20.05 7.55 12.17
N PRO A 4 -19.20 7.01 11.28
CA PRO A 4 -19.09 7.55 9.93
C PRO A 4 -20.42 7.47 9.18
N SER A 5 -20.82 8.59 8.59
CA SER A 5 -22.02 8.70 7.77
C SER A 5 -21.74 8.36 6.31
N VAL A 6 -22.81 8.20 5.52
CA VAL A 6 -22.70 8.06 4.05
C VAL A 6 -22.00 9.26 3.41
N GLU A 7 -22.18 10.47 3.94
CA GLU A 7 -21.49 11.66 3.41
C GLU A 7 -20.00 11.65 3.78
N ASP A 8 -19.62 11.13 4.95
CA ASP A 8 -18.21 10.98 5.33
C ASP A 8 -17.47 9.99 4.42
N VAL A 9 -18.11 8.86 4.08
CA VAL A 9 -17.60 7.90 3.10
C VAL A 9 -17.40 8.58 1.74
N LYS A 10 -18.41 9.31 1.28
CA LYS A 10 -18.34 10.04 0.00
C LYS A 10 -17.22 11.09 -0.02
N ASN A 11 -17.14 11.92 1.01
CA ASN A 11 -16.10 12.94 1.14
C ASN A 11 -14.69 12.34 1.15
N THR A 12 -14.51 11.23 1.86
CA THR A 12 -13.26 10.47 1.87
C THR A 12 -12.88 10.00 0.47
N SER A 13 -13.84 9.46 -0.30
CA SER A 13 -13.59 8.95 -1.66
C SER A 13 -13.18 10.04 -2.66
N PHE A 14 -13.62 11.28 -2.45
CA PHE A 14 -13.27 12.43 -3.30
C PHE A 14 -11.88 13.01 -3.03
N ILE A 15 -11.19 12.59 -1.96
CA ILE A 15 -9.80 13.01 -1.72
C ILE A 15 -8.93 12.62 -2.92
N SER A 16 -8.30 13.61 -3.57
CA SER A 16 -7.58 13.38 -4.82
C SER A 16 -6.29 12.58 -4.61
N ASP A 17 -5.50 12.93 -3.58
CA ASP A 17 -4.28 12.20 -3.25
C ASP A 17 -4.62 10.76 -2.81
N PRO A 18 -4.14 9.73 -3.52
CA PRO A 18 -4.48 8.34 -3.21
C PRO A 18 -3.90 7.85 -1.88
N VAL A 19 -2.76 8.38 -1.45
CA VAL A 19 -2.14 8.01 -0.16
C VAL A 19 -2.98 8.57 0.98
N ILE A 20 -3.34 9.85 0.91
CA ILE A 20 -4.19 10.49 1.92
C ILE A 20 -5.60 9.89 1.91
N ARG A 21 -6.17 9.65 0.72
CA ARG A 21 -7.46 8.96 0.57
C ARG A 21 -7.42 7.60 1.25
N ASN A 22 -6.41 6.77 0.95
CA ASN A 22 -6.32 5.42 1.53
C ASN A 22 -6.14 5.44 3.06
N LEU A 23 -5.42 6.42 3.60
CA LEU A 23 -5.31 6.61 5.05
C LEU A 23 -6.70 6.85 5.66
N ASN A 24 -7.48 7.76 5.08
CA ASN A 24 -8.84 8.06 5.53
C ASN A 24 -9.80 6.88 5.34
N ILE A 25 -9.71 6.13 4.25
CA ILE A 25 -10.47 4.88 4.04
C ILE A 25 -10.16 3.87 5.16
N THR A 26 -8.88 3.70 5.48
CA THR A 26 -8.45 2.75 6.52
C THR A 26 -8.98 3.16 7.89
N GLN A 27 -8.93 4.46 8.21
CA GLN A 27 -9.48 5.01 9.45
C GLN A 27 -11.00 4.86 9.51
N CYS A 28 -11.71 5.16 8.42
CA CYS A 28 -13.16 5.02 8.35
C CYS A 28 -13.61 3.56 8.54
N TYR A 29 -12.91 2.59 7.93
CA TYR A 29 -13.20 1.17 8.20
C TYR A 29 -12.98 0.77 9.66
N TYR A 30 -11.95 1.32 10.31
CA TYR A 30 -11.73 1.08 11.74
C TYR A 30 -12.88 1.64 12.59
N GLU A 31 -13.37 2.82 12.26
CA GLU A 31 -14.51 3.48 12.94
C GLU A 31 -15.82 2.70 12.71
N LEU A 32 -16.11 2.31 11.47
CA LEU A 32 -17.25 1.45 11.13
C LEU A 32 -17.16 0.09 11.84
N SER A 33 -15.98 -0.52 11.87
CA SER A 33 -15.75 -1.77 12.59
C SER A 33 -16.01 -1.63 14.09
N SER A 34 -15.66 -0.47 14.66
CA SER A 34 -15.85 -0.18 16.08
C SER A 34 -17.33 0.05 16.39
N ALA A 35 -18.05 0.78 15.54
CA ALA A 35 -19.49 0.96 15.68
C ALA A 35 -20.28 -0.36 15.53
N MET A 36 -19.92 -1.21 14.56
CA MET A 36 -20.50 -2.55 14.41
C MET A 36 -20.26 -3.46 15.62
N LYS A 37 -19.13 -3.28 16.31
CA LYS A 37 -18.83 -4.02 17.54
C LYS A 37 -19.77 -3.62 18.68
N GLU A 38 -20.20 -2.37 18.77
CA GLU A 38 -21.17 -1.92 19.78
C GLU A 38 -22.55 -2.57 19.57
N LEU A 39 -22.87 -2.97 18.33
CA LEU A 39 -24.04 -3.80 18.00
C LEU A 39 -23.83 -5.31 18.25
N GLY A 40 -22.69 -5.70 18.82
CA GLY A 40 -22.35 -7.09 19.15
C GLY A 40 -21.72 -7.92 18.03
N ILE A 41 -21.50 -7.36 16.83
CA ILE A 41 -20.98 -8.10 15.67
C ILE A 41 -19.44 -7.99 15.62
N LYS A 42 -18.73 -9.06 16.01
CA LYS A 42 -17.26 -9.12 16.03
C LYS A 42 -16.69 -10.54 15.78
N PRO A 43 -15.61 -10.69 15.00
CA PRO A 43 -15.11 -9.71 14.03
C PRO A 43 -16.15 -9.49 12.93
N ASN A 44 -16.13 -8.33 12.30
CA ASN A 44 -17.04 -7.98 11.21
C ASN A 44 -16.26 -7.66 9.93
N TRP A 45 -16.97 -7.51 8.82
CA TRP A 45 -16.33 -7.25 7.52
C TRP A 45 -15.43 -6.00 7.55
N CYS A 46 -15.83 -4.93 8.24
CA CYS A 46 -15.03 -3.71 8.36
C CYS A 46 -13.71 -3.96 9.12
N THR A 47 -13.65 -4.94 10.01
CA THR A 47 -12.39 -5.37 10.65
C THR A 47 -11.39 -5.87 9.62
N PHE A 48 -11.82 -6.73 8.70
CA PHE A 48 -10.97 -7.25 7.62
C PHE A 48 -10.65 -6.17 6.59
N ALA A 49 -11.61 -5.30 6.27
CA ALA A 49 -11.41 -4.18 5.36
C ALA A 49 -10.37 -3.17 5.89
N THR A 50 -10.32 -2.95 7.21
CA THR A 50 -9.27 -2.14 7.85
C THR A 50 -7.88 -2.71 7.57
N TRP A 51 -7.70 -4.03 7.76
CA TRP A 51 -6.43 -4.69 7.47
C TRP A 51 -6.10 -4.66 5.97
N ALA A 52 -7.06 -4.98 5.11
CA ALA A 52 -6.85 -4.99 3.66
C ALA A 52 -6.51 -3.59 3.12
N SER A 53 -7.19 -2.55 3.59
CA SER A 53 -6.90 -1.16 3.22
C SER A 53 -5.52 -0.69 3.74
N LYS A 54 -5.08 -1.19 4.90
CA LYS A 54 -3.71 -0.96 5.37
C LYS A 54 -2.67 -1.59 4.44
N GLN A 55 -2.91 -2.81 3.96
CA GLN A 55 -2.05 -3.46 2.95
C GLN A 55 -2.06 -2.69 1.63
N ALA A 56 -3.25 -2.31 1.14
CA ALA A 56 -3.39 -1.48 -0.06
C ALA A 56 -2.57 -0.18 0.07
N GLY A 57 -2.54 0.44 1.25
CA GLY A 57 -1.74 1.62 1.52
C GLY A 57 -0.23 1.41 1.32
N GLN A 58 0.30 0.23 1.64
CA GLN A 58 1.70 -0.10 1.37
C GLN A 58 1.97 -0.16 -0.14
N SER A 59 1.09 -0.79 -0.91
CA SER A 59 1.19 -0.88 -2.37
C SER A 59 1.04 0.47 -3.06
N ILE A 60 0.14 1.33 -2.58
CA ILE A 60 -0.04 2.68 -3.11
C ILE A 60 1.23 3.53 -2.89
N ARG A 61 1.90 3.36 -1.74
CA ARG A 61 3.20 3.98 -1.46
C ARG A 61 4.39 3.20 -2.05
N LYS A 62 4.12 2.09 -2.75
CA LYS A 62 5.10 1.19 -3.41
C LYS A 62 6.09 0.52 -2.45
N GLU A 63 5.80 0.52 -1.16
CA GLU A 63 6.72 0.03 -0.11
C GLU A 63 6.99 -1.48 -0.23
N ASP A 64 5.96 -2.24 -0.62
CA ASP A 64 6.00 -3.68 -0.82
C ASP A 64 6.75 -4.06 -2.11
N LEU A 65 6.50 -3.36 -3.21
CA LEU A 65 7.13 -3.57 -4.50
C LEU A 65 8.62 -3.24 -4.45
N THR A 66 8.99 -2.13 -3.81
CA THR A 66 10.40 -1.78 -3.58
C THR A 66 11.08 -2.86 -2.74
N ARG A 67 10.47 -3.30 -1.64
CA ARG A 67 11.06 -4.33 -0.78
C ARG A 67 11.19 -5.68 -1.49
N ALA A 68 10.17 -6.10 -2.22
CA ALA A 68 10.20 -7.34 -3.00
C ALA A 68 11.28 -7.29 -4.08
N PHE A 69 11.41 -6.16 -4.77
CA PHE A 69 12.46 -5.95 -5.75
C PHE A 69 13.85 -6.00 -5.09
N GLU A 70 14.07 -5.25 -4.00
CA GLU A 70 15.36 -5.23 -3.29
C GLU A 70 15.78 -6.62 -2.79
N ASN A 71 14.84 -7.40 -2.25
CA ASN A 71 15.10 -8.75 -1.78
C ASN A 71 15.48 -9.68 -2.94
N ASN A 72 14.67 -9.73 -4.00
CA ASN A 72 14.93 -10.59 -5.15
C ASN A 72 16.21 -10.21 -5.89
N PHE A 73 16.54 -8.91 -5.95
CA PHE A 73 17.76 -8.42 -6.59
C PHE A 73 19.01 -8.78 -5.80
N ARG A 74 18.96 -8.70 -4.45
CA ARG A 74 20.08 -9.12 -3.57
C ARG A 74 20.31 -10.61 -3.57
N GLU A 75 19.25 -11.40 -3.75
CA GLU A 75 19.32 -12.86 -3.72
C GLU A 75 19.60 -13.50 -5.09
N SER A 76 19.68 -12.71 -6.18
CA SER A 76 19.99 -13.25 -7.51
C SER A 76 21.47 -13.66 -7.62
N PRO A 77 21.75 -14.96 -7.86
CA PRO A 77 23.11 -15.46 -8.07
C PRO A 77 23.81 -14.82 -9.26
N GLU A 78 23.07 -14.49 -10.32
CA GLU A 78 23.60 -13.87 -11.54
C GLU A 78 24.07 -12.44 -11.27
N ILE A 79 23.33 -11.70 -10.44
CA ILE A 79 23.72 -10.33 -10.05
C ILE A 79 24.88 -10.35 -9.07
N LEU A 80 24.88 -11.26 -8.11
CA LEU A 80 26.02 -11.47 -7.21
C LEU A 80 27.29 -11.80 -8.00
N PHE A 81 27.19 -12.66 -9.01
CA PHE A 81 28.30 -13.01 -9.90
C PHE A 81 28.80 -11.82 -10.73
N VAL A 82 27.90 -10.99 -11.28
CA VAL A 82 28.27 -9.77 -12.00
C VAL A 82 28.95 -8.75 -11.08
N LEU A 83 28.46 -8.60 -9.85
CA LEU A 83 29.05 -7.71 -8.84
C LEU A 83 30.44 -8.20 -8.41
N GLU A 84 30.62 -9.50 -8.21
CA GLU A 84 31.90 -10.12 -7.86
C GLU A 84 32.92 -9.93 -8.99
N LYS A 85 32.53 -10.22 -10.24
CA LYS A 85 33.39 -10.01 -11.42
C LYS A 85 33.73 -8.56 -11.69
N ALA A 86 32.82 -7.63 -11.40
CA ALA A 86 33.12 -6.20 -11.45
C ALA A 86 34.15 -5.84 -10.36
N GLY A 87 34.00 -6.33 -9.13
CA GLY A 87 34.95 -6.10 -8.04
C GLY A 87 36.36 -6.63 -8.32
N GLU A 88 36.48 -7.77 -9.02
CA GLU A 88 37.77 -8.35 -9.44
C GLU A 88 38.50 -7.49 -10.49
N ASN A 89 37.77 -6.91 -11.44
CA ASN A 89 38.34 -6.07 -12.51
C ASN A 89 38.73 -4.66 -12.05
N PHE A 90 38.21 -4.20 -10.91
CA PHE A 90 38.50 -2.88 -10.33
C PHE A 90 39.59 -2.89 -9.25
N GLY A 91 40.30 -4.02 -9.08
CA GLY A 91 41.56 -4.19 -8.33
C GLY A 91 41.82 -3.20 -7.20
N THR A 92 41.61 -3.62 -5.94
CA THR A 92 42.24 -3.02 -4.73
C THR A 92 42.35 -1.49 -4.70
N ILE A 93 41.33 -0.76 -5.15
CA ILE A 93 41.20 0.65 -4.79
C ILE A 93 40.75 0.68 -3.33
N LYS A 94 41.64 1.16 -2.45
CA LYS A 94 41.31 1.48 -1.06
C LYS A 94 40.11 2.43 -1.04
N GLY A 95 38.95 1.89 -0.64
CA GLY A 95 37.67 2.58 -0.73
C GLY A 95 36.80 1.93 -1.79
N LEU A 96 36.17 0.81 -1.42
CA LEU A 96 35.01 0.27 -2.15
C LEU A 96 34.09 1.47 -2.46
N PRO A 97 33.80 1.80 -3.73
CA PRO A 97 32.59 2.54 -4.02
C PRO A 97 31.48 1.67 -3.41
N GLU A 98 30.66 2.25 -2.53
CA GLU A 98 29.52 1.56 -1.91
C GLU A 98 28.82 0.70 -2.97
N ILE A 99 28.30 -0.48 -2.65
CA ILE A 99 27.63 -1.34 -3.66
C ILE A 99 26.30 -0.71 -4.16
N LYS A 100 25.85 0.38 -3.52
CA LYS A 100 24.64 1.15 -3.85
C LYS A 100 24.55 1.72 -5.29
N PRO A 101 25.58 2.35 -5.88
CA PRO A 101 25.47 3.02 -7.18
C PRO A 101 25.24 2.06 -8.34
N ILE A 102 25.74 0.82 -8.26
CA ILE A 102 25.57 -0.19 -9.33
C ILE A 102 24.14 -0.71 -9.33
N THR A 103 23.60 -1.04 -8.16
CA THR A 103 22.22 -1.51 -8.02
C THR A 103 21.22 -0.41 -8.39
N GLU A 104 21.45 0.83 -7.95
CA GLU A 104 20.66 2.00 -8.34
C GLU A 104 20.67 2.26 -9.85
N SER A 105 21.80 2.00 -10.53
CA SER A 105 21.91 2.20 -11.98
C SER A 105 21.20 1.12 -12.79
N LEU A 106 21.26 -0.15 -12.37
CA LEU A 106 20.50 -1.24 -13.00
C LEU A 106 18.98 -1.06 -12.82
N LEU A 107 18.57 -0.64 -11.62
CA LEU A 107 17.18 -0.29 -11.30
C LEU A 107 16.62 0.77 -12.25
N LYS A 108 17.39 1.84 -12.50
CA LYS A 108 17.02 2.90 -13.44
C LYS A 108 16.89 2.39 -14.88
N LEU A 109 17.66 1.38 -15.28
CA LEU A 109 17.65 0.84 -16.63
C LEU A 109 16.41 -0.03 -16.92
N ILE A 110 15.92 -0.76 -15.91
CA ILE A 110 14.76 -1.66 -16.04
C ILE A 110 13.42 -0.88 -15.96
N ASN A 111 13.46 0.37 -15.47
CA ASN A 111 12.29 1.25 -15.28
C ASN A 111 11.11 0.55 -14.57
N PRO A 112 11.33 -0.08 -13.40
CA PRO A 112 10.28 -0.72 -12.63
C PRO A 112 9.24 0.30 -12.14
N ASP A 113 9.59 1.59 -12.09
CA ASP A 113 8.71 2.67 -11.67
C ASP A 113 7.41 2.72 -12.46
N ASN A 114 7.43 2.41 -13.76
CA ASN A 114 6.21 2.38 -14.57
C ASN A 114 5.27 1.22 -14.15
N VAL A 115 5.83 0.05 -13.86
CA VAL A 115 5.07 -1.10 -13.36
C VAL A 115 4.55 -0.81 -11.95
N PHE A 116 5.40 -0.23 -11.09
CA PHE A 116 5.02 0.12 -9.72
C PHE A 116 3.95 1.20 -9.67
N ASN A 117 4.03 2.22 -10.53
CA ASN A 117 3.00 3.24 -10.70
C ASN A 117 1.67 2.60 -11.12
N LYS A 118 1.66 1.76 -12.16
CA LYS A 118 0.44 1.10 -12.63
C LYS A 118 -0.21 0.22 -11.56
N THR A 119 0.59 -0.54 -10.82
CA THR A 119 0.09 -1.37 -9.72
C THR A 119 -0.46 -0.51 -8.58
N ALA A 120 0.27 0.53 -8.17
CA ALA A 120 -0.18 1.47 -7.14
C ALA A 120 -1.50 2.15 -7.53
N ASP A 121 -1.63 2.60 -8.78
CA ASP A 121 -2.84 3.22 -9.32
C ASP A 121 -4.01 2.23 -9.34
N ALA A 122 -3.79 1.01 -9.82
CA ALA A 122 -4.81 -0.03 -9.85
C ALA A 122 -5.32 -0.38 -8.45
N VAL A 123 -4.41 -0.51 -7.47
CA VAL A 123 -4.78 -0.75 -6.06
C VAL A 123 -5.54 0.45 -5.48
N ALA A 124 -5.09 1.67 -5.75
CA ALA A 124 -5.77 2.89 -5.29
C ALA A 124 -7.20 3.02 -5.83
N ILE A 125 -7.41 2.65 -7.11
CA ILE A 125 -8.73 2.65 -7.76
C ILE A 125 -9.60 1.54 -7.16
N GLY A 126 -9.06 0.32 -7.06
CA GLY A 126 -9.79 -0.83 -6.53
C GLY A 126 -10.23 -0.64 -5.09
N ASN A 127 -9.34 -0.20 -4.21
CA ASN A 127 -9.67 0.03 -2.81
C ASN A 127 -10.70 1.16 -2.64
N ARG A 128 -10.59 2.24 -3.43
CA ARG A 128 -11.61 3.30 -3.45
C ARG A 128 -12.98 2.76 -3.84
N LYS A 129 -13.06 2.00 -4.94
CA LYS A 129 -14.33 1.46 -5.44
C LYS A 129 -15.03 0.58 -4.40
N VAL A 130 -14.29 -0.35 -3.78
CA VAL A 130 -14.85 -1.23 -2.75
C VAL A 130 -15.33 -0.42 -1.54
N PHE A 131 -14.61 0.63 -1.16
CA PHE A 131 -15.04 1.52 -0.08
C PHE A 131 -16.28 2.34 -0.41
N GLU A 132 -16.37 2.89 -1.63
CA GLU A 132 -17.55 3.62 -2.12
C GLU A 132 -18.81 2.75 -2.14
N GLU A 133 -18.67 1.46 -2.46
CA GLU A 133 -19.79 0.53 -2.54
C GLU A 133 -20.11 -0.08 -1.17
N ILE A 134 -19.14 -0.78 -0.56
CA ILE A 134 -19.38 -1.58 0.64
C ILE A 134 -19.29 -0.74 1.91
N GLY A 135 -18.27 0.12 2.03
CA GLY A 135 -18.13 1.02 3.18
C GLY A 135 -19.36 1.92 3.37
N ARG A 136 -19.93 2.39 2.25
CA ARG A 136 -21.19 3.14 2.23
C ARG A 136 -22.36 2.35 2.83
N GLU A 137 -22.52 1.07 2.51
CA GLU A 137 -23.63 0.28 3.03
C GLU A 137 -23.51 0.02 4.53
N PHE A 138 -22.29 -0.13 5.06
CA PHE A 138 -22.07 -0.20 6.51
C PHE A 138 -22.39 1.12 7.20
N ALA A 139 -21.98 2.25 6.62
CA ALA A 139 -22.34 3.57 7.14
C ALA A 139 -23.87 3.76 7.15
N ARG A 140 -24.54 3.43 6.05
CA ARG A 140 -26.01 3.50 5.93
C ARG A 140 -26.71 2.62 6.96
N PHE A 141 -26.24 1.38 7.13
CA PHE A 141 -26.77 0.44 8.11
C PHE A 141 -26.62 1.02 9.52
N LEU A 142 -25.43 1.46 9.90
CA LEU A 142 -25.16 1.99 11.24
C LEU A 142 -25.94 3.27 11.54
N THR A 143 -26.17 4.16 10.56
CA THR A 143 -27.04 5.32 10.74
C THR A 143 -28.48 4.87 11.07
N PHE A 144 -29.03 3.90 10.33
CA PHE A 144 -30.39 3.43 10.56
C PHE A 144 -30.60 2.75 11.92
N PHE A 145 -29.58 2.07 12.45
CA PHE A 145 -29.67 1.30 13.70
C PHE A 145 -29.11 2.02 14.94
N ASN A 146 -28.59 3.24 14.81
CA ASN A 146 -28.16 4.08 15.94
C ASN A 146 -29.05 5.32 16.18
N ASP A 147 -30.10 5.51 15.38
CA ASP A 147 -31.24 6.39 15.71
C ASP A 147 -32.23 5.65 16.64
#